data_AF-A0A7Y5RQZ0-F1
#
_entry.id   AF-A0A7Y5RQZ0-F1
#
_cell.length_a   1.000
_cell.length_b   1.000
_cell.length_c   1.000
_cell.angle_alpha   90.00
_cell.angle_beta   90.00
_cell.angle_gamma   90.00
#
_symmetry.space_group_name_H-M   'P 1'
#
loop_
_entity.id
_entity.type
_entity.pdbx_description
1 polymer ?
#
loop_
_entity_poly.entity_id
_entity_poly.type
_entity_poly.pdbx_seq_one_letter_code
_entity_poly.pdbx_strand_id
1 'polypeptide(L)'
;MNKVAISVAVLGGLWALGAAGESAFPYDNGIVAQKADAKKSPPPKEGEKKSGFKALQAQHLEKYVKELQTYINANAKADDIDQAIFELIEAAAKIESYSAADGAIAAFRKNHASHEKLDDINLAYARLAVKSNDIKKIEAALEALSGHKDIHEVTRLYLMLAVVHAVNMDIVSAKAVQDSIAKLYPAGNIQAAQAVANMKRQLDEVGAFYGDISATDIDGKAIDTKDLRGKVVLFKYWATW
;
A
#
# COMPACT_ATOMS: atom_id res chain seq x y z
N MET A 1 8.54 -34.80 -12.83
CA MET A 1 7.24 -34.12 -12.65
C MET A 1 7.51 -32.67 -12.29
N ASN A 2 7.43 -31.75 -13.25
CA ASN A 2 7.66 -30.32 -13.00
C ASN A 2 6.36 -29.70 -12.48
N LYS A 3 6.32 -29.38 -11.19
CA LYS A 3 5.23 -28.59 -10.60
C LYS A 3 5.48 -27.12 -10.96
N VAL A 4 4.70 -26.59 -11.90
CA VAL A 4 4.66 -25.15 -12.18
C VAL A 4 3.70 -24.52 -11.16
N ALA A 5 4.22 -23.62 -10.33
CA ALA A 5 3.42 -22.86 -9.37
C ALA A 5 2.62 -21.79 -10.12
N ILE A 6 1.30 -21.91 -10.10
CA ILE A 6 0.38 -20.90 -10.64
C ILE A 6 -0.06 -20.03 -9.46
N SER A 7 0.35 -18.76 -9.45
CA SER A 7 -0.17 -17.75 -8.52
C SER A 7 -1.53 -17.28 -9.02
N VAL A 8 -2.61 -17.84 -8.47
CA VAL A 8 -3.99 -17.42 -8.78
C VAL A 8 -4.45 -16.33 -7.81
N ALA A 9 -4.79 -15.16 -8.36
CA ALA A 9 -5.88 -14.25 -7.96
C ALA A 9 -6.09 -13.85 -6.48
N VAL A 10 -5.06 -13.72 -5.64
CA VAL A 10 -5.23 -13.03 -4.33
C VAL A 10 -5.52 -11.52 -4.51
N LEU A 11 -5.06 -10.92 -5.62
CA LEU A 11 -5.14 -9.46 -5.83
C LEU A 11 -6.51 -8.93 -6.27
N GLY A 12 -7.36 -9.76 -6.91
CA GLY A 12 -8.65 -9.30 -7.47
C GLY A 12 -9.73 -9.02 -6.42
N GLY A 13 -9.75 -9.80 -5.33
CA GLY A 13 -10.72 -9.62 -4.24
C GLY A 13 -10.40 -8.45 -3.31
N LEU A 14 -9.12 -8.13 -3.12
CA LEU A 14 -8.71 -7.03 -2.24
C LEU A 14 -9.03 -5.64 -2.81
N TRP A 15 -9.03 -5.49 -4.14
CA TRP A 15 -9.36 -4.21 -4.79
C TRP A 15 -10.82 -3.79 -4.56
N ALA A 16 -11.75 -4.75 -4.49
CA ALA A 16 -13.17 -4.47 -4.27
C ALA A 16 -13.50 -3.95 -2.86
N LEU A 17 -12.68 -4.29 -1.85
CA LEU A 17 -12.81 -3.76 -0.48
C LEU A 17 -12.25 -2.34 -0.33
N GLY A 18 -11.29 -1.92 -1.18
CA GLY A 18 -10.73 -0.57 -1.17
C GLY A 18 -11.59 0.46 -1.90
N ALA A 19 -12.24 0.07 -3.01
CA ALA A 19 -13.03 0.99 -3.84
C ALA A 19 -14.30 1.53 -3.17
N ALA A 20 -14.82 0.87 -2.12
CA ALA A 20 -16.00 1.33 -1.40
C ALA A 20 -15.73 2.51 -0.43
N GLY A 21 -14.46 2.89 -0.20
CA GLY A 21 -14.08 3.93 0.77
C GLY A 21 -13.34 5.15 0.21
N GLU A 22 -12.99 5.18 -1.08
CA GLU A 22 -12.09 6.20 -1.66
C GLU A 22 -12.80 7.45 -2.22
N SER A 23 -14.12 7.61 -2.09
CA SER A 23 -14.88 8.71 -2.71
C SER A 23 -15.02 10.01 -1.89
N ALA A 24 -14.29 10.19 -0.78
CA ALA A 24 -14.56 11.30 0.15
C ALA A 24 -13.32 12.15 0.56
N PHE A 25 -12.51 12.62 -0.40
CA PHE A 25 -11.57 13.73 -0.12
C PHE A 25 -11.46 14.69 -1.32
N PRO A 26 -12.18 15.84 -1.29
CA PRO A 26 -11.93 16.93 -2.23
C PRO A 26 -10.83 17.84 -1.68
N TYR A 27 -9.66 17.88 -2.34
CA TYR A 27 -8.73 19.00 -2.22
C TYR A 27 -8.87 19.86 -3.47
N ASP A 28 -9.55 20.99 -3.32
CA ASP A 28 -9.68 22.06 -4.31
C ASP A 28 -8.42 22.95 -4.23
N ASN A 29 -7.50 22.79 -5.17
CA ASN A 29 -6.30 23.63 -5.29
C ASN A 29 -6.56 24.76 -6.28
N GLY A 30 -7.32 25.76 -5.85
CA GLY A 30 -7.50 27.01 -6.58
C GLY A 30 -6.23 27.86 -6.60
N ILE A 31 -5.41 27.74 -7.65
CA ILE A 31 -4.32 28.69 -7.93
C ILE A 31 -4.74 29.59 -9.10
N VAL A 32 -4.93 30.87 -8.80
CA VAL A 32 -5.15 31.94 -9.78
C VAL A 32 -3.81 32.34 -10.41
N ALA A 33 -3.63 32.05 -11.69
CA ALA A 33 -2.44 32.46 -12.44
C ALA A 33 -2.56 33.91 -12.95
N GLN A 34 -1.64 34.78 -12.52
CA GLN A 34 -1.40 36.09 -13.15
C GLN A 34 -0.68 35.92 -14.49
N LYS A 35 -1.16 36.61 -15.53
CA LYS A 35 -0.50 36.67 -16.84
C LYS A 35 0.63 37.71 -16.82
N ALA A 36 1.85 37.27 -17.07
CA ALA A 36 2.98 38.12 -17.41
C ALA A 36 3.35 37.93 -18.89
N ASP A 37 3.55 39.03 -19.61
CA ASP A 37 3.92 39.05 -21.03
C ASP A 37 5.37 38.56 -21.22
N ALA A 38 5.53 37.31 -21.64
CA ALA A 38 6.82 36.72 -21.98
C ALA A 38 7.06 36.72 -23.50
N LYS A 39 8.20 37.29 -23.92
CA LYS A 39 8.74 37.20 -25.28
C LYS A 39 8.82 35.72 -25.71
N LYS A 40 8.23 35.41 -26.87
CA LYS A 40 8.17 34.05 -27.45
C LYS A 40 9.57 33.51 -27.75
N SER A 41 10.07 32.67 -26.85
CA SER A 41 11.14 31.72 -27.16
C SER A 41 10.54 30.56 -27.97
N PRO A 42 11.30 29.93 -28.89
CA PRO A 42 10.80 28.79 -29.67
C PRO A 42 10.31 27.68 -28.74
N PRO A 43 9.20 26.98 -29.10
CA PRO A 43 8.67 25.94 -28.27
C PRO A 43 9.73 24.83 -28.12
N PRO A 44 10.03 24.42 -26.88
CA PRO A 44 10.92 23.31 -26.63
C PRO A 44 10.36 22.02 -27.24
N LYS A 45 11.24 21.11 -27.65
CA LYS A 45 10.82 19.77 -28.08
C LYS A 45 10.05 19.10 -26.94
N GLU A 46 8.85 18.62 -27.24
CA GLU A 46 7.80 18.25 -26.27
C GLU A 46 8.16 17.07 -25.33
N GLY A 47 9.29 16.39 -25.60
CA GLY A 47 9.82 15.28 -24.78
C GLY A 47 10.92 15.65 -23.78
N GLU A 48 11.68 16.73 -23.97
CA GLU A 48 12.85 17.05 -23.13
C GLU A 48 12.51 17.84 -21.85
N LYS A 49 11.38 18.56 -21.82
CA LYS A 49 11.00 19.34 -20.62
C LYS A 49 10.33 18.54 -19.52
N LYS A 50 9.62 17.46 -19.86
CA LYS A 50 8.85 16.66 -18.88
C LYS A 50 9.76 15.82 -17.99
N SER A 51 10.92 15.38 -18.49
CA SER A 51 11.93 14.67 -17.69
C SER A 51 12.62 15.60 -16.70
N GLY A 52 12.91 16.85 -17.09
CA GLY A 52 13.54 17.84 -16.22
C GLY A 52 12.71 18.23 -15.01
N PHE A 53 11.40 18.44 -15.17
CA PHE A 53 10.54 18.82 -14.04
C PHE A 53 10.42 17.73 -12.98
N LYS A 54 10.22 16.47 -13.38
CA LYS A 54 10.14 15.33 -12.43
C LYS A 54 11.45 15.14 -11.68
N ALA A 55 12.59 15.26 -12.37
CA ALA A 55 13.91 15.16 -11.74
C ALA A 55 14.14 16.30 -10.73
N LEU A 56 13.78 17.54 -11.08
CA LEU A 56 13.86 18.68 -10.17
C LEU A 56 12.96 18.50 -8.94
N GLN A 57 11.75 17.98 -9.13
CA GLN A 57 10.80 17.69 -8.05
C GLN A 57 11.34 16.61 -7.10
N ALA A 58 11.93 15.53 -7.63
CA ALA A 58 12.56 14.50 -6.82
C ALA A 58 13.74 15.06 -6.01
N GLN A 59 14.63 15.85 -6.63
CA GLN A 59 15.74 16.51 -5.92
C GLN A 59 15.26 17.45 -4.82
N HIS A 60 14.18 18.20 -5.06
CA HIS A 60 13.59 19.06 -4.05
C HIS A 60 13.03 18.25 -2.87
N LEU A 61 12.31 17.16 -3.14
CA LEU A 61 11.78 16.27 -2.11
C LEU A 61 12.89 15.57 -1.31
N GLU A 62 13.96 15.11 -1.96
CA GLU A 62 15.12 14.53 -1.28
C GLU A 62 15.80 15.53 -0.34
N LYS A 63 15.95 16.79 -0.78
CA LYS A 63 16.47 17.87 0.07
C LYS A 63 15.52 18.12 1.25
N TYR A 64 14.22 18.21 1.00
CA TYR A 64 13.22 18.46 2.03
C TYR A 64 13.16 17.32 3.08
N VAL A 65 13.25 16.06 2.65
CA VAL A 65 13.38 14.90 3.55
C VAL A 65 14.59 15.06 4.48
N LYS A 66 15.75 15.46 3.96
CA LYS A 66 16.95 15.70 4.78
C LYS A 66 16.80 16.86 5.75
N GLU A 67 16.14 17.94 5.32
CA GLU A 67 15.83 19.09 6.17
C GLU A 67 14.89 18.71 7.31
N LEU A 68 13.83 17.95 7.03
CA LEU A 68 12.91 17.42 8.04
C LEU A 68 13.63 16.48 9.03
N GLN A 69 14.45 15.55 8.54
CA GLN A 69 15.26 14.69 9.42
C GLN A 69 16.18 15.51 10.33
N THR A 70 16.82 16.54 9.79
CA THR A 70 17.70 17.44 10.57
C THR A 70 16.89 18.19 11.63
N TYR A 71 15.73 18.73 11.24
CA TYR A 71 14.82 19.44 12.15
C TYR A 71 14.34 18.54 13.30
N ILE A 72 13.83 17.34 12.98
CA ILE A 72 13.31 16.37 13.95
C ILE A 72 14.40 15.96 14.94
N ASN A 73 15.62 15.71 14.46
CA ASN A 73 16.74 15.32 15.32
C ASN A 73 17.19 16.45 16.25
N ALA A 74 17.19 17.70 15.76
CA ALA A 74 17.60 18.86 16.55
C ALA A 74 16.52 19.33 17.54
N ASN A 75 15.23 19.10 17.21
CA ASN A 75 14.10 19.68 17.90
C ASN A 75 13.14 18.61 18.41
N ALA A 76 13.67 17.56 19.04
CA ALA A 76 12.88 16.41 19.51
C ALA A 76 11.76 16.75 20.52
N LYS A 77 11.68 17.97 21.04
CA LYS A 77 10.64 18.44 21.98
C LYS A 77 9.85 19.64 21.44
N ALA A 78 9.99 19.99 20.17
CA ALA A 78 9.20 21.07 19.59
C ALA A 78 7.71 20.70 19.58
N ASP A 79 6.84 21.70 19.72
CA ASP A 79 5.39 21.51 19.78
C ASP A 79 4.80 21.01 18.44
N ASP A 80 5.54 21.19 17.33
CA ASP A 80 5.16 20.81 15.96
C ASP A 80 5.89 19.53 15.46
N ILE A 81 6.49 18.78 16.38
CA ILE A 81 7.30 17.61 16.03
C ILE A 81 6.49 16.51 15.33
N ASP A 82 5.21 16.37 15.66
CA ASP A 82 4.28 15.43 15.05
C ASP A 82 3.98 15.81 13.59
N GLN A 83 3.73 17.09 13.31
CA GLN A 83 3.55 17.62 11.96
C GLN A 83 4.79 17.38 11.10
N ALA A 84 5.99 17.65 11.63
CA ALA A 84 7.24 17.40 10.92
C ALA A 84 7.42 15.90 10.57
N ILE A 85 6.98 15.00 11.45
CA ILE A 85 7.03 13.55 11.21
C ILE A 85 6.03 13.13 10.13
N PHE A 86 4.80 13.65 10.14
CA PHE A 86 3.84 13.38 9.07
C PHE A 86 4.35 13.84 7.71
N GLU A 87 4.90 15.06 7.64
CA GLU A 87 5.51 15.59 6.42
C GLU A 87 6.69 14.73 5.95
N LEU A 88 7.51 14.23 6.87
CA LEU A 88 8.62 13.33 6.55
C LEU A 88 8.10 12.01 5.96
N ILE A 89 7.07 11.40 6.56
CA ILE A 89 6.47 10.16 6.07
C ILE A 89 5.89 10.37 4.65
N GLU A 90 5.17 11.46 4.43
CA GLU A 90 4.57 11.76 3.13
C GLU A 90 5.63 12.04 2.06
N ALA A 91 6.65 12.86 2.39
CA ALA A 91 7.74 13.17 1.48
C ALA A 91 8.56 11.91 1.14
N ALA A 92 8.88 11.08 2.13
CA ALA A 92 9.57 9.80 1.94
C ALA A 92 8.78 8.85 1.02
N ALA A 93 7.44 8.80 1.18
CA ALA A 93 6.59 8.00 0.30
C ALA A 93 6.62 8.48 -1.16
N LYS A 94 6.67 9.80 -1.40
CA LYS A 94 6.68 10.38 -2.76
C LYS A 94 7.97 10.08 -3.54
N ILE A 95 9.09 9.89 -2.84
CA ILE A 95 10.39 9.55 -3.44
C ILE A 95 10.78 8.08 -3.25
N GLU A 96 9.85 7.24 -2.75
CA GLU A 96 10.08 5.82 -2.47
C GLU A 96 11.28 5.55 -1.52
N SER A 97 11.64 6.54 -0.69
CA SER A 97 12.73 6.45 0.29
C SER A 97 12.20 6.00 1.65
N TYR A 98 11.64 4.79 1.69
CA TYR A 98 10.88 4.32 2.85
C TYR A 98 11.68 4.24 4.16
N SER A 99 12.99 4.03 4.09
CA SER A 99 13.85 4.02 5.28
C SER A 99 14.17 5.40 5.84
N ALA A 100 13.89 6.48 5.10
CA ALA A 100 14.18 7.83 5.55
C ALA A 100 13.40 8.22 6.82
N ALA A 101 12.23 7.63 7.04
CA ALA A 101 11.41 7.91 8.22
C ALA A 101 11.76 7.04 9.44
N ASP A 102 12.48 5.92 9.26
CA ASP A 102 12.70 4.91 10.32
C ASP A 102 13.29 5.52 11.60
N GLY A 103 14.39 6.28 11.45
CA GLY A 103 15.11 6.87 12.58
C GLY A 103 14.30 7.93 13.31
N ALA A 104 13.58 8.78 12.58
CA ALA A 104 12.72 9.82 13.13
C ALA A 104 11.57 9.22 13.94
N ILE A 105 10.93 8.18 13.42
CA ILE A 105 9.79 7.52 14.08
C ILE A 105 10.24 6.73 15.31
N ALA A 106 11.38 6.04 15.22
CA ALA A 106 11.96 5.37 16.39
C ALA A 106 12.31 6.36 17.51
N ALA A 107 12.92 7.50 17.15
CA ALA A 107 13.21 8.56 18.10
C ALA A 107 11.92 9.17 18.70
N PHE A 108 10.90 9.39 17.88
CA PHE A 108 9.61 9.89 18.33
C PHE A 108 8.95 8.94 19.33
N ARG A 109 8.78 7.65 18.98
CA ARG A 109 8.23 6.62 19.89
C ARG A 109 8.94 6.59 21.24
N LYS A 110 10.26 6.72 21.24
CA LYS A 110 11.08 6.71 22.46
C LYS A 110 10.85 7.95 23.33
N ASN A 111 10.74 9.13 22.72
CA ASN A 111 10.66 10.40 23.45
C ASN A 111 9.22 10.81 23.77
N HIS A 112 8.24 10.25 23.08
CA HIS A 112 6.84 10.69 23.04
C HIS A 112 5.85 9.55 23.23
N ALA A 113 6.16 8.60 24.12
CA ALA A 113 5.37 7.39 24.34
C ALA A 113 3.90 7.66 24.76
N SER A 114 3.60 8.84 25.30
CA SER A 114 2.25 9.25 25.71
C SER A 114 1.67 10.40 24.86
N HIS A 115 2.28 10.69 23.70
CA HIS A 115 1.81 11.76 22.83
C HIS A 115 0.51 11.36 22.13
N GLU A 116 -0.47 12.27 22.10
CA GLU A 116 -1.82 11.98 21.61
C GLU A 116 -1.87 11.56 20.13
N LYS A 117 -0.88 12.00 19.33
CA LYS A 117 -0.73 11.65 17.90
C LYS A 117 0.11 10.41 17.61
N LEU A 118 0.63 9.73 18.63
CA LEU A 118 1.53 8.59 18.43
C LEU A 118 0.86 7.48 17.62
N ASP A 119 -0.41 7.21 17.89
CA ASP A 119 -1.23 6.23 17.18
C ASP A 119 -1.41 6.58 15.69
N ASP A 120 -1.75 7.83 15.40
CA ASP A 120 -1.93 8.33 14.03
C ASP A 120 -0.59 8.28 13.24
N ILE A 121 0.53 8.58 13.90
CA ILE A 121 1.89 8.48 13.33
C ILE A 121 2.25 7.02 13.06
N ASN A 122 1.97 6.11 14.00
CA ASN A 122 2.19 4.67 13.80
C ASN A 122 1.37 4.15 12.62
N LEU A 123 0.16 4.66 12.42
CA LEU A 123 -0.71 4.29 11.32
C LEU A 123 -0.15 4.77 9.97
N ALA A 124 0.26 6.04 9.90
CA ALA A 124 0.95 6.60 8.74
C ALA A 124 2.25 5.84 8.41
N TYR A 125 3.02 5.45 9.42
CA TYR A 125 4.22 4.65 9.23
C TYR A 125 3.91 3.23 8.74
N ALA A 126 2.88 2.57 9.28
CA ALA A 126 2.48 1.25 8.82
C ALA A 126 2.10 1.25 7.33
N ARG A 127 1.41 2.30 6.86
CA ARG A 127 1.14 2.51 5.42
C ARG A 127 2.42 2.64 4.60
N LEU A 128 3.41 3.38 5.11
CA LEU A 128 4.73 3.51 4.48
C LEU A 128 5.48 2.17 4.42
N ALA A 129 5.49 1.43 5.53
CA ALA A 129 6.13 0.12 5.64
C ALA A 129 5.53 -0.87 4.64
N VAL A 130 4.21 -0.87 4.46
CA VAL A 130 3.55 -1.72 3.45
C VAL A 130 4.04 -1.39 2.03
N LYS A 131 4.19 -0.11 1.69
CA LYS A 131 4.74 0.31 0.38
C LYS A 131 6.18 -0.13 0.17
N SER A 132 6.95 -0.30 1.25
CA SER A 132 8.34 -0.79 1.17
C SER A 132 8.46 -2.28 0.89
N ASN A 133 7.37 -3.05 1.01
CA ASN A 133 7.36 -4.51 0.92
C ASN A 133 8.30 -5.22 1.92
N ASP A 134 8.73 -4.53 2.98
CA ASP A 134 9.56 -5.07 4.05
C ASP A 134 8.66 -5.66 5.15
N ILE A 135 8.52 -7.00 5.13
CA ILE A 135 7.69 -7.76 6.08
C ILE A 135 7.99 -7.38 7.53
N LYS A 136 9.27 -7.30 7.91
CA LYS A 136 9.65 -7.04 9.31
C LYS A 136 9.21 -5.64 9.75
N LYS A 137 9.29 -4.66 8.85
CA LYS A 137 8.82 -3.30 9.14
C LYS A 137 7.30 -3.26 9.28
N ILE A 138 6.58 -3.98 8.42
CA ILE A 138 5.12 -4.04 8.47
C ILE A 138 4.67 -4.69 9.78
N GLU A 139 5.25 -5.83 10.15
CA GLU A 139 4.96 -6.52 11.43
C GLU A 139 5.24 -5.60 12.63
N ALA A 140 6.40 -4.95 12.67
CA ALA A 140 6.75 -4.02 13.74
C ALA A 140 5.83 -2.79 13.80
N ALA A 141 5.32 -2.33 12.65
CA ALA A 141 4.38 -1.21 12.60
C ALA A 141 2.96 -1.63 13.04
N LEU A 142 2.52 -2.84 12.69
CA LEU A 142 1.23 -3.41 13.12
C LEU A 142 1.20 -3.70 14.61
N GLU A 143 2.29 -4.22 15.19
CA GLU A 143 2.39 -4.43 16.64
C GLU A 143 2.22 -3.11 17.41
N ALA A 144 2.79 -2.02 16.88
CA ALA A 144 2.64 -0.68 17.45
C ALA A 144 1.22 -0.10 17.32
N LEU A 145 0.31 -0.77 16.59
CA LEU A 145 -1.09 -0.41 16.42
C LEU A 145 -2.04 -1.31 17.23
N SER A 146 -1.51 -2.17 18.10
CA SER A 146 -2.34 -2.99 18.98
C SER A 146 -3.23 -2.11 19.86
N GLY A 147 -4.55 -2.18 19.65
CA GLY A 147 -5.53 -1.35 20.36
C GLY A 147 -5.90 -0.02 19.68
N HIS A 148 -5.40 0.24 18.47
CA HIS A 148 -5.77 1.44 17.71
C HIS A 148 -7.28 1.51 17.43
N LYS A 149 -7.86 2.71 17.57
CA LYS A 149 -9.32 2.95 17.47
C LYS A 149 -9.91 2.66 16.09
N ASP A 150 -9.13 2.88 15.04
CA ASP A 150 -9.54 2.61 13.66
C ASP A 150 -9.25 1.14 13.28
N ILE A 151 -10.13 0.25 13.74
CA ILE A 151 -10.00 -1.20 13.48
C ILE A 151 -10.07 -1.51 11.97
N HIS A 152 -10.78 -0.70 11.18
CA HIS A 152 -10.92 -0.93 9.75
C HIS A 152 -9.58 -0.74 9.03
N GLU A 153 -8.88 0.36 9.31
CA GLU A 153 -7.59 0.61 8.68
C GLU A 153 -6.51 -0.36 9.16
N VAL A 154 -6.50 -0.71 10.45
CA VAL A 154 -5.58 -1.73 10.98
C VAL A 154 -5.81 -3.06 10.26
N THR A 155 -7.07 -3.50 10.11
CA THR A 155 -7.38 -4.71 9.33
C THR A 155 -6.91 -4.61 7.89
N ARG A 156 -7.11 -3.47 7.21
CA ARG A 156 -6.59 -3.26 5.85
C ARG A 156 -5.07 -3.48 5.78
N LEU A 157 -4.31 -3.00 6.77
CA LEU A 157 -2.86 -3.20 6.82
C LEU A 157 -2.47 -4.66 7.07
N TYR A 158 -3.15 -5.38 7.97
CA TYR A 158 -2.94 -6.83 8.14
C TYR A 158 -3.25 -7.60 6.85
N LEU A 159 -4.29 -7.19 6.10
CA LEU A 159 -4.59 -7.79 4.80
C LEU A 159 -3.47 -7.58 3.80
N MET A 160 -2.92 -6.36 3.74
CA MET A 160 -1.77 -6.08 2.87
C MET A 160 -0.55 -6.91 3.28
N LEU A 161 -0.27 -7.07 4.58
CA LEU A 161 0.80 -7.96 5.05
C LEU A 161 0.57 -9.42 4.61
N ALA A 162 -0.65 -9.95 4.75
CA ALA A 162 -0.97 -11.30 4.30
C ALA A 162 -0.73 -11.46 2.79
N VAL A 163 -1.08 -10.45 1.98
CA VAL A 163 -0.78 -10.43 0.54
C VAL A 163 0.72 -10.42 0.27
N VAL A 164 1.50 -9.62 1.00
CA VAL A 164 2.97 -9.58 0.86
C VAL A 164 3.58 -10.97 1.12
N HIS A 165 3.16 -11.66 2.18
CA HIS A 165 3.59 -13.04 2.43
C HIS A 165 3.17 -13.98 1.30
N ALA A 166 1.92 -13.90 0.84
CA ALA A 166 1.40 -14.76 -0.22
C ALA A 166 2.16 -14.58 -1.55
N VAL A 167 2.47 -13.32 -1.93
CA VAL A 167 3.27 -13.00 -3.12
C VAL A 167 4.69 -13.55 -3.01
N ASN A 168 5.24 -13.58 -1.80
CA ASN A 168 6.54 -14.20 -1.51
C ASN A 168 6.47 -15.74 -1.35
N MET A 169 5.33 -16.36 -1.69
CA MET A 169 5.06 -17.80 -1.55
C MET A 169 5.15 -18.33 -0.10
N ASP A 170 5.11 -17.44 0.89
CA ASP A 170 5.07 -17.77 2.31
C ASP A 170 3.61 -17.92 2.78
N ILE A 171 2.95 -18.97 2.29
CA ILE A 171 1.53 -19.23 2.55
C ILE A 171 1.26 -19.50 4.03
N VAL A 172 2.24 -20.04 4.76
CA VAL A 172 2.13 -20.32 6.19
C VAL A 172 1.98 -19.01 6.97
N SER A 173 2.88 -18.05 6.74
CA SER A 173 2.79 -16.75 7.41
C SER A 173 1.58 -15.95 6.93
N ALA A 174 1.24 -16.00 5.64
CA ALA A 174 0.03 -15.34 5.13
C ALA A 174 -1.24 -15.78 5.89
N LYS A 175 -1.38 -17.08 6.17
CA LYS A 175 -2.47 -17.62 6.98
C LYS A 175 -2.40 -17.18 8.44
N ALA A 176 -1.21 -17.19 9.05
CA ALA A 176 -1.02 -16.73 10.42
C ALA A 176 -1.39 -15.25 10.61
N VAL A 177 -1.09 -14.41 9.62
CA VAL A 177 -1.51 -13.00 9.59
C VAL A 177 -3.05 -12.90 9.52
N GLN A 178 -3.70 -13.71 8.68
CA GLN A 178 -5.17 -13.76 8.62
C GLN A 178 -5.81 -14.27 9.92
N ASP A 179 -5.19 -15.24 10.59
CA ASP A 179 -5.60 -15.67 11.94
C ASP A 179 -5.57 -14.51 12.95
N SER A 180 -4.60 -13.61 12.80
CA SER A 180 -4.45 -12.45 13.68
C SER A 180 -5.55 -11.40 13.43
N ILE A 181 -6.04 -11.24 12.20
CA ILE A 181 -7.16 -10.34 11.88
C ILE A 181 -8.42 -10.71 12.65
N ALA A 182 -8.72 -12.00 12.79
CA ALA A 182 -9.90 -12.46 13.53
C ALA A 182 -9.89 -12.01 15.01
N LYS A 183 -8.70 -11.78 15.58
CA LYS A 183 -8.53 -11.32 16.97
C LYS A 183 -8.78 -9.82 17.14
N LEU A 184 -8.72 -9.03 16.06
CA LEU A 184 -8.94 -7.58 16.09
C LEU A 184 -10.42 -7.21 16.24
N TYR A 185 -11.31 -8.10 15.82
CA TYR A 185 -12.75 -7.87 15.88
C TYR A 185 -13.35 -8.42 17.16
N PRO A 186 -14.24 -7.67 17.84
CA PRO A 186 -14.97 -8.20 18.99
C PRO A 186 -15.79 -9.43 18.58
N ALA A 187 -15.90 -10.38 19.51
CA ALA A 187 -16.72 -11.57 19.33
C ALA A 187 -18.15 -11.17 18.91
N GLY A 188 -18.64 -11.72 17.80
CA GLY A 188 -19.96 -11.41 17.24
C GLY A 188 -19.97 -10.58 15.96
N ASN A 189 -18.82 -10.06 15.49
CA ASN A 189 -18.75 -9.47 14.14
C ASN A 189 -18.70 -10.56 13.05
N ILE A 190 -19.87 -11.06 12.68
CA ILE A 190 -20.03 -12.16 11.70
C ILE A 190 -19.45 -11.79 10.33
N GLN A 191 -19.60 -10.53 9.90
CA GLN A 191 -19.12 -10.08 8.58
C GLN A 191 -17.59 -10.12 8.50
N ALA A 192 -16.90 -9.61 9.53
CA ALA A 192 -15.44 -9.66 9.60
C ALA A 192 -14.92 -11.11 9.67
N ALA A 193 -15.56 -11.96 10.48
CA ALA A 193 -15.22 -13.37 10.58
C ALA A 193 -15.39 -14.11 9.24
N GLN A 194 -16.49 -13.86 8.52
CA GLN A 194 -16.74 -14.42 7.20
C GLN A 194 -15.73 -13.92 6.16
N ALA A 195 -15.39 -12.63 6.18
CA ALA A 195 -14.36 -12.08 5.30
C ALA A 195 -13.03 -12.80 5.51
N VAL A 196 -12.56 -12.90 6.77
CA VAL A 196 -11.32 -13.62 7.12
C VAL A 196 -11.37 -15.08 6.68
N ALA A 197 -12.48 -15.78 6.91
CA ALA A 197 -12.65 -17.17 6.49
C ALA A 197 -12.59 -17.32 4.96
N ASN A 198 -13.22 -16.42 4.21
CA ASN A 198 -13.17 -16.43 2.74
C ASN A 198 -11.74 -16.22 2.21
N MET A 199 -10.98 -15.32 2.82
CA MET A 199 -9.59 -15.06 2.42
C MET A 199 -8.66 -16.24 2.75
N LYS A 200 -8.89 -16.93 3.87
CA LYS A 200 -8.17 -18.18 4.19
C LYS A 200 -8.43 -19.27 3.17
N ARG A 201 -9.70 -19.46 2.80
CA ARG A 201 -10.09 -20.41 1.75
C ARG A 201 -9.39 -20.09 0.43
N GLN A 202 -9.29 -18.83 0.05
CA GLN A 202 -8.55 -18.42 -1.15
C GLN A 202 -7.05 -18.76 -1.08
N LEU A 203 -6.42 -18.66 0.10
CA LEU A 203 -5.03 -19.09 0.28
C LEU A 203 -4.86 -20.61 0.20
N ASP A 204 -5.86 -21.40 0.61
CA ASP A 204 -5.86 -22.86 0.42
C ASP A 204 -5.91 -23.27 -1.06
N GLU A 205 -6.48 -22.41 -1.90
CA GLU A 205 -6.56 -22.60 -3.35
C GLU A 205 -5.24 -22.22 -4.07
N VAL A 206 -4.30 -21.55 -3.40
CA VAL A 206 -2.99 -21.20 -4.00
C VAL A 206 -2.18 -22.46 -4.26
N GLY A 207 -1.82 -22.69 -5.52
CA GLY A 207 -1.13 -23.89 -5.97
C GLY A 207 -2.05 -25.11 -6.16
N ALA A 208 -3.34 -24.99 -5.86
CA ALA A 208 -4.33 -25.99 -6.24
C ALA A 208 -4.51 -26.03 -7.76
N PHE A 209 -4.88 -27.20 -8.28
CA PHE A 209 -5.21 -27.34 -9.69
C PHE A 209 -6.53 -26.61 -9.97
N TYR A 210 -6.50 -25.60 -10.85
CA TYR A 210 -7.65 -24.76 -11.15
C TYR A 210 -8.72 -25.47 -12.02
N GLY A 211 -8.45 -26.69 -12.51
CA GLY A 211 -9.35 -27.37 -13.44
C GLY A 211 -9.14 -26.94 -14.88
N ASP A 212 -9.83 -27.61 -15.80
CA ASP A 212 -9.93 -27.17 -17.19
C ASP A 212 -11.13 -26.20 -17.32
N ILE A 213 -10.89 -24.98 -17.81
CA ILE A 213 -11.91 -23.98 -18.10
C ILE A 213 -12.13 -23.95 -19.61
N SER A 214 -13.39 -23.97 -20.02
CA SER A 214 -13.78 -23.64 -21.40
C SER A 214 -14.62 -22.37 -21.39
N ALA A 215 -14.33 -21.49 -22.34
CA ALA A 215 -15.02 -20.22 -22.54
C ALA A 215 -15.09 -19.87 -24.03
N THR A 216 -15.85 -18.84 -24.35
CA THR A 216 -15.88 -18.24 -25.69
C THR A 216 -15.36 -16.82 -25.59
N ASP A 217 -14.48 -16.42 -26.51
CA ASP A 217 -13.96 -15.04 -26.55
C ASP A 217 -14.95 -14.06 -27.21
N ILE A 218 -14.52 -12.80 -27.29
CA ILE A 218 -15.32 -11.69 -27.85
C ILE A 218 -15.62 -11.87 -29.35
N ASP A 219 -14.85 -12.69 -30.06
CA ASP A 219 -15.02 -12.97 -31.49
C ASP A 219 -15.81 -14.27 -31.71
N GLY A 220 -16.32 -14.89 -30.65
CA GLY A 220 -17.07 -16.15 -30.72
C GLY A 220 -16.20 -17.39 -30.82
N LYS A 221 -14.87 -17.28 -30.65
CA LYS A 221 -13.95 -18.42 -30.72
C LYS A 221 -13.87 -19.12 -29.37
N ALA A 222 -13.92 -20.45 -29.40
CA ALA A 222 -13.72 -21.28 -28.21
C ALA A 222 -12.28 -21.15 -27.68
N ILE A 223 -12.15 -20.96 -26.37
CA ILE A 223 -10.91 -20.99 -25.61
C ILE A 223 -11.02 -22.11 -24.58
N ASP A 224 -10.05 -23.03 -24.57
CA ASP A 224 -9.88 -24.03 -23.52
C ASP A 224 -8.51 -23.83 -22.84
N THR A 225 -8.46 -23.86 -21.51
CA THR A 225 -7.19 -23.75 -20.77
C THR A 225 -6.22 -24.90 -21.04
N LYS A 226 -6.71 -26.04 -21.55
CA LYS A 226 -5.85 -27.14 -22.02
C LYS A 226 -4.88 -26.68 -23.11
N ASP A 227 -5.30 -25.76 -23.97
CA ASP A 227 -4.47 -25.22 -25.06
C ASP A 227 -3.42 -24.21 -24.55
N LEU A 228 -3.54 -23.81 -23.28
CA LEU A 228 -2.64 -22.90 -22.60
C LEU A 228 -1.64 -23.62 -21.68
N ARG A 229 -1.61 -24.95 -21.68
CA ARG A 229 -0.67 -25.74 -20.87
C ARG A 229 0.78 -25.34 -21.15
N GLY A 230 1.57 -25.19 -20.09
CA GLY A 230 2.96 -24.73 -20.16
C GLY A 230 3.13 -23.21 -20.28
N LYS A 231 2.02 -22.44 -20.36
CA LYS A 231 2.04 -20.99 -20.30
C LYS A 231 1.60 -20.50 -18.93
N VAL A 232 2.05 -19.29 -18.56
CA VAL A 232 1.49 -18.56 -17.43
C VAL A 232 0.26 -17.82 -17.93
N VAL A 233 -0.89 -18.09 -17.31
CA VAL A 233 -2.18 -17.48 -17.67
C VAL A 233 -2.61 -16.56 -16.55
N LEU A 234 -2.94 -15.31 -16.88
CA LEU A 234 -3.53 -14.33 -15.97
C LEU A 234 -4.99 -14.13 -16.32
N PHE A 235 -5.90 -14.47 -15.40
CA PHE A 235 -7.32 -14.17 -15.55
C PHE A 235 -7.62 -12.76 -15.03
N LYS A 236 -8.03 -11.87 -15.93
CA LYS A 236 -8.49 -10.53 -15.60
C LYS A 236 -10.00 -10.47 -15.75
N TYR A 237 -10.71 -10.38 -14.64
CA TYR A 237 -12.15 -10.18 -14.62
C TYR A 237 -12.45 -8.67 -14.63
N TRP A 238 -13.39 -8.24 -15.46
CA TRP A 238 -13.98 -6.91 -15.39
C TRP A 238 -15.49 -7.02 -15.55
N ALA A 239 -16.25 -6.26 -14.76
CA ALA A 239 -17.68 -6.13 -14.95
C ALA A 239 -17.95 -4.96 -15.90
N THR A 240 -18.59 -5.21 -17.05
CA THR A 240 -19.16 -4.16 -17.89
C THR A 240 -20.59 -3.90 -17.39
N TRP A 241 -20.74 -2.98 -16.46
CA TRP A 241 -22.05 -2.44 -16.05
C TRP A 241 -22.38 -1.19 -16.86
#